data_AF-V6JDQ7-F1
#
_entry.id   AF-V6JDQ7-F1
#
_cell.length_a   1.000
_cell.length_b   1.000
_cell.length_c   1.000
_cell.angle_alpha   90.00
_cell.angle_beta   90.00
_cell.angle_gamma   90.00
#
_symmetry.space_group_name_H-M   'P 1'
#
loop_
_entity.id
_entity.type
_entity.pdbx_description
1 polymer ?
#
loop_
_entity_poly.entity_id
_entity_poly.type
_entity_poly.pdbx_seq_one_letter_code
_entity_poly.pdbx_strand_id
1 'polypeptide(L)'
;MKPSYHLIQVIEVLTRYGWCQSFDFSPTGRMCIRGAQTFLESTGHVTAIDRGKAVHYLQDQLAHQGVNMRFWEWNDLPCNTFRGVEATISAASDMARKNGD
;
A
#
# COMPACT_ATOMS: atom_id res chain seq x y z
N MET A 1 -3.15 -14.11 -5.80
CA MET A 1 -4.10 -13.30 -4.98
C MET A 1 -4.58 -12.12 -5.81
N LYS A 2 -5.84 -11.71 -5.69
CA LYS A 2 -6.33 -10.53 -6.41
C LYS A 2 -5.77 -9.25 -5.77
N PRO A 3 -5.22 -8.30 -6.55
CA PRO A 3 -4.77 -7.00 -6.08
C PRO A 3 -5.71 -6.28 -5.11
N SER A 4 -7.02 -6.28 -5.37
CA SER A 4 -8.01 -5.67 -4.47
C SER A 4 -7.94 -6.22 -3.04
N TYR A 5 -7.90 -7.55 -2.88
CA TYR A 5 -7.73 -8.17 -1.55
C TYR A 5 -6.36 -7.88 -0.94
N HIS A 6 -5.30 -7.89 -1.75
CA HIS A 6 -3.96 -7.61 -1.24
C HIS A 6 -3.84 -6.19 -0.67
N LEU A 7 -4.44 -5.19 -1.34
CA LEU A 7 -4.45 -3.80 -0.86
C LEU A 7 -5.19 -3.66 0.48
N ILE A 8 -6.28 -4.41 0.69
CA ILE A 8 -6.96 -4.45 1.99
C ILE A 8 -6.07 -5.07 3.07
N GLN A 9 -5.37 -6.18 2.78
CA GLN A 9 -4.43 -6.77 3.73
C GLN A 9 -3.29 -5.81 4.11
N VAL A 10 -2.83 -4.98 3.16
CA VAL A 10 -1.84 -3.94 3.46
C VAL A 10 -2.42 -2.95 4.49
N ILE A 11 -3.67 -2.51 4.35
CA ILE A 11 -4.34 -1.66 5.35
C ILE A 11 -4.39 -2.38 6.70
N GLU A 12 -4.81 -3.65 6.74
CA GLU A 12 -4.89 -4.42 7.98
C GLU A 12 -3.54 -4.53 8.71
N VAL A 13 -2.45 -4.75 7.96
CA VAL A 13 -1.08 -4.78 8.50
C VAL A 13 -0.69 -3.41 9.05
N LEU A 14 -0.94 -2.33 8.31
CA LEU A 14 -0.62 -0.98 8.76
C LEU A 14 -1.45 -0.55 9.98
N THR A 15 -2.71 -0.96 10.07
CA THR A 15 -3.56 -0.74 11.24
C THR A 15 -3.06 -1.53 12.45
N ARG A 16 -2.67 -2.79 12.26
CA ARG A 16 -2.25 -3.68 13.34
C ARG A 16 -0.87 -3.35 13.91
N TYR A 17 0.10 -3.12 13.04
CA TYR A 17 1.51 -2.90 13.43
C TYR A 17 1.89 -1.42 13.48
N GLY A 18 0.99 -0.55 12.99
CA GLY A 18 1.19 0.89 12.93
C GLY A 18 1.88 1.32 11.64
N TRP A 19 1.37 2.39 11.04
CA TRP A 19 1.96 3.03 9.87
C TRP A 19 3.14 3.92 10.24
N CYS A 20 4.18 4.00 9.40
CA CYS A 20 5.25 4.99 9.52
C CYS A 20 5.75 5.52 8.16
N GLN A 21 6.54 6.58 8.25
CA GLN A 21 7.28 7.20 7.15
C GLN A 21 8.77 6.86 7.27
N SER A 22 9.51 7.00 6.18
CA SER A 22 10.98 6.91 6.06
C SER A 22 11.58 5.52 6.30
N PHE A 23 10.82 4.57 6.83
CA PHE A 23 11.27 3.20 7.10
C PHE A 23 10.29 2.19 6.52
N ASP A 24 10.82 1.13 5.90
CA ASP A 24 10.03 -0.06 5.61
C ASP A 24 9.60 -0.74 6.91
N PHE A 25 10.52 -0.83 7.87
CA PHE A 25 10.28 -1.32 9.22
C PHE A 25 10.95 -0.38 10.22
N SER A 26 10.19 0.24 11.10
CA SER A 26 10.74 1.03 12.20
C SER A 26 11.37 0.12 13.26
N PRO A 27 12.25 0.64 14.14
CA PRO A 27 12.76 -0.11 15.29
C PRO A 27 11.66 -0.63 16.24
N THR A 28 10.48 -0.03 16.20
CA THR A 28 9.31 -0.43 17.01
C THR A 28 8.34 -1.33 16.25
N GLY A 29 8.67 -1.77 15.03
CA GLY A 29 7.85 -2.69 14.23
C GLY A 29 6.74 -2.03 13.40
N ARG A 30 6.67 -0.69 13.34
CA ARG A 30 5.79 0.04 12.42
C ARG A 30 6.27 -0.12 10.99
N MET A 31 5.37 -0.02 10.02
CA MET A 31 5.71 -0.21 8.60
C MET A 31 5.19 0.92 7.72
N CYS A 32 5.91 1.24 6.65
CA CYS A 32 5.34 1.98 5.52
C CYS A 32 4.56 1.02 4.60
N ILE A 33 3.91 1.56 3.55
CA ILE A 33 3.19 0.75 2.54
C ILE A 33 4.10 -0.33 1.95
N ARG A 34 5.33 0.02 1.56
CA ARG A 34 6.30 -0.92 0.97
C ARG A 34 6.71 -2.00 1.97
N GLY A 35 6.95 -1.63 3.23
CA GLY A 35 7.26 -2.58 4.31
C GLY A 35 6.14 -3.58 4.55
N ALA A 36 4.89 -3.11 4.62
CA ALA A 36 3.72 -3.97 4.77
C ALA A 36 3.57 -4.94 3.59
N GLN A 37 3.79 -4.48 2.35
CA GLN A 37 3.78 -5.35 1.17
C GLN A 37 4.92 -6.39 1.23
N THR A 38 6.13 -5.99 1.62
CA THR A 38 7.27 -6.91 1.79
C THR A 38 7.01 -7.95 2.88
N PHE A 39 6.36 -7.55 3.98
CA PHE A 39 5.96 -8.47 5.05
C PHE A 39 4.93 -9.51 4.57
N LEU A 40 3.93 -9.09 3.80
CA LEU A 40 2.94 -10.00 3.24
C LEU A 40 3.55 -10.95 2.19
N GLU A 41 4.50 -10.47 1.38
CA GLU A 41 5.23 -11.30 0.43
C GLU A 41 6.10 -12.34 1.15
N SER A 42 6.88 -11.93 2.15
CA SER A 42 7.80 -12.81 2.88
C SER A 42 7.08 -13.87 3.72
N THR A 43 5.84 -13.63 4.11
CA THR A 43 4.97 -14.57 4.83
C THR A 43 4.09 -15.41 3.91
N GLY A 44 4.23 -15.27 2.58
CA GLY A 44 3.53 -16.10 1.59
C GLY A 44 2.05 -15.71 1.34
N HIS A 45 1.59 -14.56 1.84
CA HIS A 45 0.22 -14.08 1.58
C HIS A 45 0.06 -13.59 0.13
N VAL A 46 1.13 -13.11 -0.49
CA VAL A 46 1.14 -12.63 -1.87
C VAL A 46 2.41 -13.07 -2.59
N THR A 47 2.34 -13.24 -3.90
CA THR A 47 3.53 -13.43 -4.75
C THR A 47 4.08 -12.08 -5.21
N ALA A 48 5.36 -11.99 -5.57
CA ALA A 48 5.93 -10.77 -6.12
C ALA A 48 5.19 -10.26 -7.37
N ILE A 49 4.69 -11.18 -8.22
CA ILE A 49 3.91 -10.84 -9.42
C ILE A 49 2.57 -10.19 -9.03
N ASP A 50 1.84 -10.80 -8.10
CA ASP A 50 0.53 -10.28 -7.68
C ASP A 50 0.67 -8.98 -6.87
N ARG A 51 1.74 -8.85 -6.07
CA ARG A 51 2.13 -7.59 -5.42
C ARG A 51 2.36 -6.48 -6.45
N GLY A 52 3.05 -6.78 -7.55
CA GLY A 52 3.30 -5.82 -8.63
C GLY A 52 2.02 -5.27 -9.27
N LYS A 53 1.00 -6.13 -9.45
CA LYS A 53 -0.32 -5.70 -9.95
C LYS A 53 -1.03 -4.76 -8.96
N ALA A 54 -0.95 -5.02 -7.65
CA ALA A 54 -1.49 -4.13 -6.63
C ALA A 54 -0.76 -2.77 -6.57
N VAL A 55 0.56 -2.80 -6.72
CA VAL A 55 1.37 -1.57 -6.83
C VAL A 55 0.95 -0.76 -8.05
N HIS A 56 0.62 -1.39 -9.18
CA HIS A 56 0.14 -0.69 -10.36
C HIS A 56 -1.15 0.11 -10.06
N TYR A 57 -2.17 -0.52 -9.47
CA TYR A 57 -3.40 0.18 -9.08
C TYR A 57 -3.17 1.28 -8.05
N LEU A 58 -2.25 1.08 -7.10
CA LEU A 58 -1.89 2.13 -6.14
C LEU A 58 -1.25 3.33 -6.84
N GLN A 59 -0.38 3.08 -7.83
CA GLN A 59 0.27 4.13 -8.60
C GLN A 59 -0.72 4.86 -9.52
N ASP A 60 -1.66 4.14 -10.13
CA ASP A 60 -2.73 4.73 -10.95
C ASP A 60 -3.66 5.61 -10.11
N GLN A 61 -4.02 5.16 -8.90
CA GLN A 61 -4.81 5.96 -7.97
C GLN A 61 -4.09 7.25 -7.55
N LEU A 62 -2.78 7.20 -7.32
CA LEU A 62 -1.97 8.39 -7.06
C LEU A 62 -1.93 9.32 -8.27
N ALA A 63 -1.76 8.77 -9.49
CA ALA A 63 -1.79 9.55 -10.72
C ALA A 63 -3.15 10.26 -10.92
N HIS A 64 -4.27 9.59 -10.61
CA HIS A 64 -5.60 10.21 -10.61
C HIS A 64 -5.75 11.36 -9.59
N GLN A 65 -4.94 11.37 -8.53
CA GLN A 65 -4.86 12.46 -7.56
C GLN A 65 -3.84 13.54 -7.95
N GLY A 66 -3.22 13.45 -9.14
CA GLY A 66 -2.19 14.38 -9.61
C GLY A 66 -0.80 14.14 -9.01
N VAL A 67 -0.58 12.99 -8.36
CA VAL A 67 0.70 12.61 -7.75
C VAL A 67 1.52 11.79 -8.74
N ASN A 68 2.63 12.35 -9.22
CA ASN A 68 3.50 11.71 -10.22
C ASN A 68 4.72 10.97 -9.64
N MET A 69 4.94 11.05 -8.33
CA MET A 69 6.04 10.35 -7.66
C MET A 69 5.66 8.90 -7.30
N ARG A 70 6.64 8.08 -6.95
CA ARG A 70 6.40 6.68 -6.58
C ARG A 70 5.67 6.60 -5.25
N PHE A 71 4.83 5.57 -5.05
CA PHE A 71 3.98 5.48 -3.86
C PHE A 71 4.75 5.53 -2.52
N TRP A 72 6.00 5.03 -2.46
CA TRP A 72 6.83 5.11 -1.25
C TRP A 72 7.41 6.50 -1.02
N GLU A 73 7.67 7.28 -2.08
CA GLU A 73 8.07 8.69 -1.96
C GLU A 73 6.88 9.51 -1.49
N TRP A 74 5.70 9.24 -2.05
CA TRP A 74 4.46 9.85 -1.60
C TRP A 74 4.21 9.55 -0.12
N ASN A 75 4.28 8.28 0.31
CA ASN A 75 4.11 7.88 1.73
C ASN A 75 4.92 8.76 2.69
N ASP A 76 6.15 9.11 2.30
CA ASP A 76 7.12 9.82 3.14
C ASP A 76 6.97 11.34 3.12
N LEU A 77 6.01 11.89 2.35
CA LEU A 77 5.71 13.31 2.40
C LEU A 77 5.23 13.73 3.79
N PRO A 78 5.77 14.81 4.39
CA PRO A 78 5.45 15.20 5.77
C PRO A 78 3.98 15.59 5.97
N CYS A 79 3.26 15.91 4.89
CA CYS A 79 1.83 16.21 4.93
C CYS A 79 0.94 14.96 4.96
N ASN A 80 1.48 13.78 4.67
CA ASN A 80 0.69 12.56 4.69
C ASN A 80 0.39 12.09 6.11
N THR A 81 -0.77 11.47 6.24
CA THR A 81 -1.24 10.88 7.49
C THR A 81 -1.65 9.44 7.23
N PHE A 82 -1.70 8.63 8.28
CA PHE A 82 -2.15 7.24 8.13
C PHE A 82 -3.55 7.17 7.50
N ARG A 83 -4.47 8.04 7.92
CA ARG A 83 -5.83 8.12 7.35
C ARG A 83 -5.81 8.44 5.85
N GLY A 84 -4.91 9.32 5.40
CA GLY A 84 -4.72 9.61 3.97
C GLY A 84 -4.18 8.41 3.20
N VAL A 85 -3.21 7.70 3.79
CA VAL A 85 -2.66 6.46 3.24
C VAL A 85 -3.73 5.38 3.10
N GLU A 86 -4.50 5.14 4.16
CA GLU A 86 -5.61 4.19 4.17
C GLU A 86 -6.66 4.53 3.10
N ALA A 87 -7.05 5.80 2.99
CA ALA A 87 -8.02 6.25 1.98
C ALA A 87 -7.52 6.02 0.55
N THR A 88 -6.24 6.31 0.27
CA THR A 88 -5.64 6.08 -1.05
C THR A 88 -5.55 4.59 -1.38
N ILE A 89 -5.13 3.75 -0.44
CA ILE A 89 -5.05 2.29 -0.66
C ILE A 89 -6.46 1.71 -0.86
N SER A 90 -7.46 2.19 -0.11
CA SER A 90 -8.85 1.77 -0.27
C SER A 90 -9.40 2.14 -1.65
N ALA A 91 -9.15 3.36 -2.13
CA ALA A 91 -9.56 3.80 -3.46
C ALA A 91 -8.87 2.98 -4.57
N ALA A 92 -7.58 2.65 -4.41
CA ALA A 92 -6.87 1.75 -5.32
C ALA A 92 -7.46 0.33 -5.32
N SER A 93 -7.83 -0.19 -4.15
CA SER A 93 -8.52 -1.48 -4.01
C SER A 93 -9.86 -1.48 -4.75
N ASP A 94 -10.64 -0.41 -4.59
CA ASP A 94 -11.93 -0.27 -5.28
C ASP A 94 -11.77 -0.13 -6.80
N MET A 95 -10.71 0.55 -7.25
CA MET A 95 -10.34 0.61 -8.66
C MET A 95 -10.00 -0.77 -9.21
N ALA A 96 -9.19 -1.54 -8.49
CA ALA A 96 -8.84 -2.91 -8.87
C ALA A 96 -10.09 -3.78 -9.02
N ARG A 97 -11.00 -3.72 -8.02
CA ARG A 97 -12.26 -4.47 -8.03
C ARG A 97 -13.16 -4.12 -9.22
N LYS A 98 -13.23 -2.84 -9.59
CA LYS A 98 -14.00 -2.39 -10.76
C LYS A 98 -13.42 -2.89 -12.09
N ASN A 99 -12.12 -3.18 -12.14
CA ASN A 99 -11.41 -3.66 -13.33
C ASN A 99 -11.32 -5.19 -13.44
N GLY A 100 -12.10 -5.93 -12.66
CA GLY A 100 -12.23 -7.38 -12.82
C GLY A 100 -11.37 -8.23 -11.88
N ASP A 101 -10.76 -7.63 -10.86
CA ASP A 101 -10.42 -8.38 -9.64
C ASP A 101 -11.68 -8.76 -8.87
#